data_AF-A0A9P6HGJ8-F1
#
_entry.id   AF-A0A9P6HGJ8-F1
#
_cell.length_a   1.000
_cell.length_b   1.000
_cell.length_c   1.000
_cell.angle_alpha   90.00
_cell.angle_beta   90.00
_cell.angle_gamma   90.00
#
_symmetry.space_group_name_H-M   'P 1'
#
loop_
_entity.id
_entity.type
_entity.pdbx_description
1 polymer ?
#
loop_
_entity_poly.entity_id
_entity_poly.type
_entity_poly.pdbx_seq_one_letter_code
_entity_poly.pdbx_strand_id
1 'polypeptide(L)'
;MVSLPYFKAPKPFLLAILVSTPVWTSPTPGPGRTATLSRSGGVKWDLVPRTVTTLSSEDISSYTPFTQFARAAYCDPAIIENWTCGGACDANPGFQTTLTGGDGADIPHFFVGYWSAQNAAVVSHEGTDPSQFLSLLIDADINKASLDASLFPGVPSDAQVHQGFRDSHQATASIILSELNNLIGSKGTTSVIVVGHSLGGAIAELDTLFLRLNLPSSISVRGVTYGTPRVGVPAFADYFDSKVDNFRRINHALDPIPIVPGRELGFSHVAGEIHIIGPDQWNSCSGDDDTEPGCTISEVPNVFASDITDHLGPYQGEWIGTNFCN
;
A
#
# COMPACT_ATOMS: atom_id res chain seq x y z
N MET A 1 -15.34 -33.27 12.64
CA MET A 1 -15.75 -33.15 11.23
C MET A 1 -17.02 -32.33 11.17
N VAL A 2 -16.87 -31.02 10.95
CA VAL A 2 -17.97 -30.12 10.62
C VAL A 2 -17.54 -29.42 9.34
N SER A 3 -18.25 -29.72 8.26
CA SER A 3 -18.05 -29.15 6.93
C SER A 3 -18.78 -27.80 6.88
N LEU A 4 -18.08 -26.75 6.46
CA LEU A 4 -18.64 -25.43 6.14
C LEU A 4 -18.51 -25.17 4.62
N PRO A 5 -19.40 -24.37 4.03
CA PRO A 5 -19.88 -24.61 2.67
C PRO A 5 -18.99 -24.02 1.57
N TYR A 6 -18.95 -24.78 0.46
CA TYR A 6 -18.45 -24.40 -0.86
C TYR A 6 -18.90 -22.99 -1.31
N PHE A 7 -17.94 -22.13 -1.64
CA PHE A 7 -18.18 -20.93 -2.43
C PHE A 7 -18.63 -21.33 -3.85
N LYS A 8 -19.81 -20.88 -4.26
CA LYS A 8 -20.38 -21.13 -5.58
C LYS A 8 -20.33 -19.82 -6.37
N ALA A 9 -19.55 -19.80 -7.45
CA ALA A 9 -19.42 -18.65 -8.34
C ALA A 9 -20.77 -18.24 -8.96
N PRO A 10 -21.11 -16.94 -9.03
CA PRO A 10 -22.30 -16.48 -9.74
C PRO A 10 -22.09 -16.48 -11.26
N LYS A 11 -23.18 -16.71 -12.00
CA LYS A 11 -23.24 -16.75 -13.48
C LYS A 11 -23.20 -15.34 -14.06
N PRO A 12 -22.69 -15.15 -15.29
CA PRO A 12 -22.54 -13.83 -15.89
C PRO A 12 -23.90 -13.24 -16.27
N PHE A 13 -24.13 -11.99 -15.89
CA PHE A 13 -25.25 -11.17 -16.36
C PHE A 13 -24.70 -10.14 -17.36
N LEU A 14 -25.20 -10.17 -18.60
CA LEU A 14 -24.93 -9.12 -19.60
C LEU A 14 -25.73 -7.87 -19.21
N LEU A 15 -25.06 -6.77 -18.87
CA LEU A 15 -25.69 -5.47 -18.69
C LEU A 15 -25.41 -4.59 -19.92
N ALA A 16 -26.47 -4.29 -20.69
CA ALA A 16 -26.42 -3.35 -21.79
C ALA A 16 -26.48 -1.91 -21.24
N ILE A 17 -25.42 -1.12 -21.45
CA ILE A 17 -25.37 0.29 -21.06
C ILE A 17 -25.90 1.15 -22.21
N LEU A 18 -27.04 1.80 -22.00
CA LEU A 18 -27.57 2.84 -22.87
C LEU A 18 -26.83 4.15 -22.61
N VAL A 19 -26.01 4.58 -23.57
CA VAL A 19 -25.33 5.88 -23.54
C VAL A 19 -26.33 6.96 -23.98
N SER A 20 -26.64 7.90 -23.09
CA SER A 20 -27.31 9.15 -23.44
C SER A 20 -26.31 10.30 -23.28
N THR A 21 -26.06 11.05 -24.35
CA THR A 21 -25.16 12.20 -24.35
C THR A 21 -25.94 13.48 -24.01
N PRO A 22 -25.50 14.29 -23.04
CA PRO A 22 -26.10 15.61 -22.83
C PRO A 22 -25.52 16.63 -23.82
N VAL A 23 -26.40 17.27 -24.57
CA VAL A 23 -26.08 18.42 -25.43
C VAL A 23 -25.86 19.65 -24.54
N TRP A 24 -24.63 20.16 -24.50
CA TRP A 24 -24.30 21.42 -23.86
C TRP A 24 -24.65 22.59 -24.78
N THR A 25 -25.47 23.53 -24.30
CA THR A 25 -25.66 24.84 -24.94
C THR A 25 -24.95 25.90 -24.12
N SER A 26 -24.02 26.62 -24.75
CA SER A 26 -23.24 27.70 -24.12
C SER A 26 -24.09 28.96 -23.93
N PRO A 27 -24.12 29.61 -22.76
CA PRO A 27 -24.74 30.91 -22.61
C PRO A 27 -23.79 32.03 -23.06
N THR A 28 -24.34 32.99 -23.81
CA THR A 28 -23.66 34.20 -24.31
C THR A 28 -23.40 35.22 -23.18
N PRO A 29 -22.32 36.02 -23.24
CA PRO A 29 -21.98 36.97 -22.19
C PRO A 29 -22.74 38.29 -22.33
N GLY A 30 -23.47 38.69 -21.28
CA GLY A 30 -24.07 40.02 -21.13
C GLY A 30 -23.14 41.01 -20.41
N PRO A 31 -23.32 42.33 -20.56
CA PRO A 31 -22.31 43.32 -20.19
C PRO A 31 -22.34 43.70 -18.70
N GLY A 32 -21.14 43.73 -18.11
CA GLY A 32 -20.65 44.72 -17.14
C GLY A 32 -21.54 45.11 -15.96
N ARG A 33 -21.32 44.47 -14.81
CA ARG A 33 -21.57 45.07 -13.49
C ARG A 33 -20.36 44.85 -12.58
N THR A 34 -19.69 45.95 -12.25
CA THR A 34 -18.67 46.02 -11.20
C THR A 34 -19.33 45.76 -9.84
N ALA A 35 -19.05 44.61 -9.24
CA ALA A 35 -19.40 44.31 -7.85
C ALA A 35 -18.14 44.41 -7.00
N THR A 36 -18.08 45.44 -6.16
CA THR A 36 -17.08 45.62 -5.11
C THR A 36 -17.33 44.57 -4.02
N LEU A 37 -16.53 43.51 -3.98
CA LEU A 37 -16.56 42.51 -2.91
C LEU A 37 -15.79 43.03 -1.70
N SER A 38 -16.55 43.38 -0.65
CA SER A 38 -16.02 43.63 0.70
C SER A 38 -15.44 42.34 1.28
N ARG A 39 -14.18 42.42 1.71
CA ARG A 39 -13.38 41.30 2.22
C ARG A 39 -13.80 40.96 3.66
N SER A 40 -14.48 39.84 3.86
CA SER A 40 -14.71 39.25 5.18
C SER A 40 -14.04 37.88 5.28
N GLY A 41 -13.01 37.78 6.13
CA GLY A 41 -12.54 36.56 6.80
C GLY A 41 -12.44 35.28 5.97
N GLY A 42 -11.50 35.22 5.03
CA GLY A 42 -11.10 33.95 4.42
C GLY A 42 -10.16 33.18 5.33
N VAL A 43 -10.52 31.95 5.68
CA VAL A 43 -9.55 30.92 6.11
C VAL A 43 -8.45 30.90 5.04
N LYS A 44 -7.20 31.15 5.44
CA LYS A 44 -6.08 30.92 4.55
C LYS A 44 -5.96 29.41 4.37
N TRP A 45 -6.52 28.91 3.28
CA TRP A 45 -6.02 27.67 2.70
C TRP A 45 -4.65 28.04 2.13
N ASP A 46 -3.59 27.76 2.89
CA ASP A 46 -2.26 27.72 2.29
C ASP A 46 -2.31 26.57 1.30
N LEU A 47 -2.48 26.91 0.02
CA LEU A 47 -2.35 25.98 -1.08
C LEU A 47 -0.90 25.51 -1.06
N VAL A 48 -0.63 24.37 -0.43
CA VAL A 48 0.66 23.70 -0.52
C VAL A 48 0.81 23.32 -1.99
N PRO A 49 1.77 23.90 -2.74
CA PRO A 49 1.99 23.52 -4.13
C PRO A 49 2.33 22.03 -4.14
N ARG A 50 1.60 21.24 -4.92
CA ARG A 50 1.99 19.85 -5.15
C ARG A 50 3.27 19.86 -5.98
N THR A 51 4.29 19.13 -5.54
CA THR A 51 5.62 19.11 -6.14
C THR A 51 6.02 17.68 -6.45
N VAL A 52 6.29 17.42 -7.71
CA VAL A 52 6.95 16.19 -8.15
C VAL A 52 8.46 16.41 -8.08
N THR A 53 9.15 15.57 -7.32
CA THR A 53 10.62 15.63 -7.19
C THR A 53 11.24 14.34 -7.65
N THR A 54 12.11 14.39 -8.65
CA THR A 54 12.88 13.21 -9.08
C THR A 54 13.94 12.88 -8.04
N LEU A 55 13.99 11.60 -7.63
CA LEU A 55 14.93 11.08 -6.64
C LEU A 55 16.34 11.00 -7.22
N SER A 56 17.35 11.10 -6.35
CA SER A 56 18.73 10.80 -6.74
C SER A 56 18.96 9.30 -6.87
N SER A 57 19.99 8.89 -7.62
CA SER A 57 20.38 7.47 -7.70
C SER A 57 20.74 6.87 -6.33
N GLU A 58 21.25 7.68 -5.40
CA GLU A 58 21.54 7.26 -4.03
C GLU A 58 20.24 6.96 -3.26
N ASP A 59 19.25 7.87 -3.34
CA ASP A 59 17.94 7.67 -2.72
C ASP A 59 17.25 6.43 -3.29
N ILE A 60 17.31 6.25 -4.62
CA ILE A 60 16.80 5.05 -5.28
C ILE A 60 17.50 3.83 -4.68
N SER A 61 18.84 3.76 -4.71
CA SER A 61 19.63 2.62 -4.19
C SER A 61 19.32 2.26 -2.72
N SER A 62 18.89 3.24 -1.91
CA SER A 62 18.50 2.99 -0.52
C SER A 62 17.28 2.08 -0.37
N TYR A 63 16.48 1.89 -1.43
CA TYR A 63 15.30 1.04 -1.41
C TYR A 63 15.57 -0.45 -1.69
N THR A 64 16.74 -0.80 -2.21
CA THR A 64 17.06 -2.18 -2.63
C THR A 64 16.83 -3.21 -1.52
N PRO A 65 17.23 -2.98 -0.25
CA PRO A 65 16.96 -3.95 0.82
C PRO A 65 15.46 -4.24 1.00
N PHE A 66 14.61 -3.22 0.94
CA PHE A 66 13.15 -3.37 1.09
C PHE A 66 12.54 -4.09 -0.11
N THR A 67 13.01 -3.81 -1.32
CA THR A 67 12.59 -4.52 -2.53
C THR A 67 12.86 -6.02 -2.40
N GLN A 68 14.03 -6.38 -1.85
CA GLN A 68 14.42 -7.75 -1.63
C GLN A 68 13.66 -8.42 -0.47
N PHE A 69 13.30 -7.68 0.59
CA PHE A 69 12.40 -8.20 1.62
C PHE A 69 10.99 -8.47 1.07
N ALA A 70 10.47 -7.61 0.19
CA ALA A 70 9.19 -7.83 -0.48
C ALA A 70 9.25 -9.05 -1.41
N ARG A 71 10.34 -9.19 -2.18
CA ARG A 71 10.61 -10.34 -3.05
C ARG A 71 10.70 -11.65 -2.26
N ALA A 72 11.41 -11.65 -1.14
CA ALA A 72 11.58 -12.82 -0.27
C ALA A 72 10.25 -13.32 0.32
N ALA A 73 9.24 -12.45 0.49
CA ALA A 73 7.95 -12.86 1.06
C ALA A 73 7.18 -13.85 0.17
N TYR A 74 7.52 -13.93 -1.12
CA TYR A 74 6.96 -14.89 -2.07
C TYR A 74 7.65 -16.26 -2.06
N CYS A 75 8.69 -16.43 -1.24
CA CYS A 75 9.38 -17.71 -1.10
C CYS A 75 8.68 -18.66 -0.15
N ASP A 76 8.94 -19.96 -0.32
CA ASP A 76 8.47 -20.98 0.61
C ASP A 76 8.91 -20.65 2.05
N PRO A 77 7.99 -20.63 3.03
CA PRO A 77 8.31 -20.33 4.42
C PRO A 77 9.47 -21.17 4.99
N ALA A 78 9.62 -22.44 4.60
CA ALA A 78 10.71 -23.30 5.06
C ALA A 78 12.10 -22.83 4.56
N ILE A 79 12.15 -22.16 3.41
CA ILE A 79 13.37 -21.53 2.88
C ILE A 79 13.65 -20.23 3.63
N ILE A 80 12.60 -19.46 3.96
CA ILE A 80 12.72 -18.19 4.70
C ILE A 80 13.11 -18.39 6.16
N GLU A 81 12.65 -19.46 6.81
CA GLU A 81 13.08 -19.84 8.17
C GLU A 81 14.61 -19.89 8.31
N ASN A 82 15.30 -20.36 7.27
CA ASN A 82 16.76 -20.47 7.24
C ASN A 82 17.46 -19.30 6.52
N TRP A 83 16.68 -18.34 6.00
CA TRP A 83 17.16 -17.22 5.20
C TRP A 83 18.03 -17.66 4.00
N THR A 84 17.58 -18.67 3.25
CA THR A 84 18.32 -19.25 2.11
C THR A 84 17.62 -19.06 0.76
N CYS A 85 16.91 -17.95 0.58
CA CYS A 85 16.10 -17.60 -0.59
C CYS A 85 16.88 -16.99 -1.77
N GLY A 86 18.11 -17.44 -2.01
CA GLY A 86 18.94 -16.96 -3.12
C GLY A 86 19.19 -15.46 -3.07
N GLY A 87 19.08 -14.80 -4.23
CA GLY A 87 19.47 -13.39 -4.41
C GLY A 87 18.78 -12.43 -3.44
N ALA A 88 17.52 -12.69 -3.07
CA ALA A 88 16.80 -11.85 -2.12
C ALA A 88 17.38 -11.90 -0.70
N CYS A 89 17.78 -13.09 -0.25
CA CYS A 89 18.40 -13.28 1.05
C CYS A 89 19.86 -12.78 1.05
N ASP A 90 20.60 -13.03 -0.03
CA ASP A 90 21.99 -12.59 -0.20
C ASP A 90 22.13 -11.05 -0.21
N ALA A 91 21.12 -10.35 -0.74
CA ALA A 91 21.09 -8.88 -0.75
C ALA A 91 20.84 -8.25 0.63
N ASN A 92 20.36 -9.04 1.59
CA ASN A 92 20.03 -8.61 2.95
C ASN A 92 20.85 -9.39 3.99
N PRO A 93 22.19 -9.29 3.97
CA PRO A 93 23.03 -10.05 4.89
C PRO A 93 22.79 -9.65 6.34
N GLY A 94 22.89 -10.63 7.24
CA GLY A 94 22.72 -10.42 8.67
C GLY A 94 21.27 -10.22 9.11
N PHE A 95 20.29 -10.49 8.24
CA PHE A 95 18.91 -10.74 8.66
C PHE A 95 18.80 -12.14 9.28
N GLN A 96 18.00 -12.26 10.33
CA GLN A 96 17.72 -13.50 11.03
C GLN A 96 16.22 -13.63 11.22
N THR A 97 15.59 -14.55 10.48
CA THR A 97 14.19 -14.91 10.63
C THR A 97 13.92 -15.48 12.02
N THR A 98 12.85 -15.04 12.68
CA THR A 98 12.41 -15.56 13.97
C THR A 98 10.97 -16.06 13.96
N LEU A 99 10.18 -15.62 12.98
CA LEU A 99 8.82 -16.08 12.76
C LEU A 99 8.54 -16.13 11.26
N THR A 100 7.92 -17.21 10.83
CA THR A 100 7.25 -17.34 9.53
C THR A 100 5.81 -17.75 9.78
N GLY A 101 4.91 -17.43 8.85
CA GLY A 101 3.51 -17.82 8.98
C GLY A 101 2.72 -17.58 7.70
N GLY A 102 1.41 -17.77 7.81
CA GLY A 102 0.51 -17.82 6.66
C GLY A 102 0.47 -19.22 6.03
N ASP A 103 -0.55 -19.45 5.21
CA ASP A 103 -0.75 -20.68 4.45
C ASP A 103 -0.73 -20.44 2.93
N GLY A 104 -0.47 -19.20 2.50
CA GLY A 104 -0.44 -18.79 1.10
C GLY A 104 -1.82 -18.81 0.43
N ALA A 105 -2.89 -19.01 1.21
CA ALA A 105 -4.26 -19.10 0.74
C ALA A 105 -5.15 -18.12 1.48
N ASP A 106 -5.67 -18.49 2.65
CA ASP A 106 -6.54 -17.63 3.46
C ASP A 106 -5.72 -16.53 4.16
N ILE A 107 -4.48 -16.86 4.53
CA ILE A 107 -3.53 -15.93 5.13
C ILE A 107 -2.27 -15.91 4.24
N PRO A 108 -1.99 -14.79 3.55
CA PRO A 108 -0.77 -14.64 2.76
C PRO A 108 0.46 -14.93 3.61
N HIS A 109 1.52 -15.47 3.02
CA HIS A 109 2.72 -15.72 3.79
C HIS A 109 3.30 -14.42 4.35
N PHE A 110 3.93 -14.54 5.52
CA PHE A 110 4.66 -13.43 6.11
C PHE A 110 5.87 -13.96 6.88
N PHE A 111 6.82 -13.06 7.14
CA PHE A 111 7.92 -13.35 8.05
C PHE A 111 8.27 -12.14 8.92
N VAL A 112 8.84 -12.43 10.09
CA VAL A 112 9.41 -11.46 11.03
C VAL A 112 10.83 -11.89 11.35
N GLY A 113 11.72 -10.92 11.53
CA GLY A 113 13.08 -11.20 11.98
C GLY A 113 13.87 -9.95 12.35
N TYR A 114 15.12 -10.16 12.75
CA TYR A 114 16.03 -9.08 13.13
C TYR A 114 17.08 -8.83 12.04
N TRP A 115 17.17 -7.59 11.57
CA TRP A 115 18.18 -7.14 10.64
C TRP A 115 19.29 -6.38 11.37
N SER A 116 20.45 -7.03 11.49
CA SER A 116 21.60 -6.47 12.21
C SER A 116 22.21 -5.23 11.55
N ALA A 117 22.15 -5.12 10.22
CA ALA A 117 22.76 -4.00 9.50
C ALA A 117 22.10 -2.64 9.80
N GLN A 118 20.80 -2.63 10.11
CA GLN A 118 20.06 -1.42 10.49
C GLN A 118 19.62 -1.42 11.96
N ASN A 119 20.02 -2.43 12.75
CA ASN A 119 19.49 -2.66 14.09
C ASN A 119 17.96 -2.53 14.13
N ALA A 120 17.26 -3.28 13.27
CA ALA A 120 15.81 -3.17 13.07
C ALA A 120 15.14 -4.54 13.14
N ALA A 121 13.93 -4.59 13.69
CA ALA A 121 13.02 -5.71 13.43
C ALA A 121 12.31 -5.47 12.09
N VAL A 122 12.15 -6.50 11.26
CA VAL A 122 11.52 -6.39 9.94
C VAL A 122 10.33 -7.34 9.88
N VAL A 123 9.22 -6.87 9.33
CA VAL A 123 8.04 -7.65 8.97
C VAL A 123 7.87 -7.54 7.45
N SER A 124 7.61 -8.65 6.77
CA SER A 124 7.30 -8.64 5.32
C SER A 124 6.10 -9.52 5.01
N HIS A 125 5.22 -9.04 4.12
CA HIS A 125 4.00 -9.74 3.71
C HIS A 125 3.98 -10.06 2.21
N GLU A 126 3.57 -11.28 1.90
CA GLU A 126 3.31 -11.76 0.55
C GLU A 126 2.05 -11.10 -0.03
N GLY A 127 2.04 -10.89 -1.35
CA GLY A 127 0.83 -10.59 -2.08
C GLY A 127 0.08 -11.85 -2.55
N THR A 128 -0.65 -11.71 -3.65
CA THR A 128 -1.37 -12.83 -4.30
C THR A 128 -1.23 -12.72 -5.81
N ASP A 129 -1.93 -13.56 -6.57
CA ASP A 129 -1.97 -13.47 -8.03
C ASP A 129 -2.53 -12.11 -8.47
N PRO A 130 -1.77 -11.30 -9.24
CA PRO A 130 -2.18 -9.94 -9.59
C PRO A 130 -3.48 -9.88 -10.40
N SER A 131 -3.75 -10.87 -11.25
CA SER A 131 -4.94 -10.87 -12.11
C SER A 131 -6.21 -11.16 -11.30
N GLN A 132 -6.13 -12.12 -10.37
CA GLN A 132 -7.22 -12.42 -9.45
C GLN A 132 -7.42 -11.25 -8.50
N PHE A 133 -6.33 -10.65 -8.01
CA PHE A 133 -6.37 -9.51 -7.11
C PHE A 133 -7.01 -8.29 -7.75
N LEU A 134 -6.58 -7.91 -8.95
CA LEU A 134 -7.16 -6.79 -9.69
C LEU A 134 -8.66 -7.01 -9.91
N SER A 135 -9.07 -8.23 -10.26
CA SER A 135 -10.49 -8.56 -10.47
C SER A 135 -11.33 -8.33 -9.22
N LEU A 136 -10.80 -8.63 -8.03
CA LEU A 136 -11.48 -8.37 -6.75
C LEU A 136 -11.57 -6.88 -6.41
N LEU A 137 -10.60 -6.07 -6.84
CA LEU A 137 -10.50 -4.65 -6.49
C LEU A 137 -11.17 -3.68 -7.46
N ILE A 138 -11.62 -4.16 -8.62
CA ILE A 138 -12.43 -3.37 -9.56
C ILE A 138 -13.93 -3.65 -9.42
N ASP A 139 -14.33 -4.59 -8.57
CA ASP A 139 -15.73 -4.93 -8.33
C ASP A 139 -16.47 -3.74 -7.66
N ALA A 140 -17.73 -3.53 -8.03
CA ALA A 140 -18.57 -2.51 -7.41
C ALA A 140 -19.04 -2.94 -6.00
N ASP A 141 -19.01 -4.24 -5.69
CA ASP A 141 -19.41 -4.84 -4.41
C ASP A 141 -18.28 -4.86 -3.37
N ILE A 142 -17.36 -3.89 -3.43
CA ILE A 142 -16.28 -3.74 -2.46
C ILE A 142 -16.83 -3.28 -1.11
N ASN A 143 -16.67 -4.14 -0.11
CA ASN A 143 -17.09 -3.86 1.26
C ASN A 143 -16.04 -3.03 2.01
N LYS A 144 -16.48 -1.92 2.58
CA LYS A 144 -15.71 -1.10 3.53
C LYS A 144 -16.10 -1.46 4.94
N ALA A 145 -15.14 -1.52 5.83
CA ALA A 145 -15.40 -1.86 7.21
C ALA A 145 -14.50 -1.07 8.17
N SER A 146 -15.03 -0.76 9.35
CA SER A 146 -14.26 -0.08 10.40
C SER A 146 -13.18 -1.01 10.96
N LEU A 147 -12.06 -0.41 11.38
CA LEU A 147 -10.98 -1.12 12.06
C LEU A 147 -11.41 -1.56 13.46
N ASP A 148 -10.91 -2.72 13.93
CA ASP A 148 -11.16 -3.21 15.27
C ASP A 148 -10.52 -2.28 16.31
N ALA A 149 -11.33 -1.69 17.20
CA ALA A 149 -10.86 -0.72 18.18
C ALA A 149 -9.88 -1.30 19.22
N SER A 150 -9.83 -2.62 19.38
CA SER A 150 -8.84 -3.28 20.24
C SER A 150 -7.45 -3.36 19.60
N LEU A 151 -7.39 -3.42 18.28
CA LEU A 151 -6.14 -3.38 17.52
C LEU A 151 -5.74 -1.95 17.17
N PHE A 152 -6.71 -1.08 16.89
CA PHE A 152 -6.52 0.29 16.43
C PHE A 152 -7.10 1.31 17.43
N PRO A 153 -6.50 1.46 18.63
CA PRO A 153 -7.04 2.33 19.65
C PRO A 153 -7.03 3.80 19.19
N GLY A 154 -8.17 4.47 19.34
CA GLY A 154 -8.32 5.90 19.02
C GLY A 154 -8.59 6.21 17.55
N VAL A 155 -8.66 5.20 16.68
CA VAL A 155 -9.03 5.40 15.27
C VAL A 155 -10.55 5.68 15.15
N PRO A 156 -10.97 6.74 14.43
CA PRO A 156 -12.37 7.05 14.19
C PRO A 156 -13.12 5.92 13.46
N SER A 157 -14.40 5.71 13.78
CA SER A 157 -15.19 4.62 13.15
C SER A 157 -15.45 4.82 11.66
N ASP A 158 -15.37 6.06 11.18
CA ASP A 158 -15.53 6.46 9.78
C ASP A 158 -14.21 6.37 8.98
N ALA A 159 -13.07 6.13 9.63
CA ALA A 159 -11.81 5.72 9.00
C ALA A 159 -11.89 4.24 8.58
N GLN A 160 -12.78 3.96 7.62
CA GLN A 160 -13.03 2.62 7.10
C GLN A 160 -11.99 2.21 6.06
N VAL A 161 -11.73 0.91 6.00
CA VAL A 161 -10.79 0.29 5.06
C VAL A 161 -11.47 -0.83 4.27
N HIS A 162 -10.83 -1.31 3.21
CA HIS A 162 -11.29 -2.51 2.50
C HIS A 162 -11.39 -3.69 3.48
N GLN A 163 -12.56 -4.32 3.55
CA GLN A 163 -12.84 -5.36 4.54
C GLN A 163 -11.84 -6.52 4.46
N GLY A 164 -11.53 -6.99 3.24
CA GLY A 164 -10.59 -8.10 3.07
C GLY A 164 -9.18 -7.78 3.59
N PHE A 165 -8.71 -6.53 3.42
CA PHE A 165 -7.38 -6.14 3.89
C PHE A 165 -7.34 -6.07 5.42
N ARG A 166 -8.40 -5.52 6.03
CA ARG A 166 -8.58 -5.52 7.48
C ARG A 166 -8.56 -6.93 8.05
N ASP A 167 -9.35 -7.82 7.45
CA ASP A 167 -9.53 -9.18 7.97
C ASP A 167 -8.20 -9.97 7.86
N SER A 168 -7.45 -9.81 6.76
CA SER A 168 -6.11 -10.40 6.61
C SER A 168 -5.10 -9.85 7.63
N HIS A 169 -5.04 -8.53 7.84
CA HIS A 169 -4.19 -7.93 8.88
C HIS A 169 -4.59 -8.43 10.28
N GLN A 170 -5.88 -8.48 10.60
CA GLN A 170 -6.38 -8.91 11.91
C GLN A 170 -5.97 -10.36 12.23
N ALA A 171 -5.87 -11.22 11.22
CA ALA A 171 -5.45 -12.62 11.40
C ALA A 171 -4.00 -12.76 11.90
N THR A 172 -3.12 -11.80 11.60
CA THR A 172 -1.67 -11.87 11.90
C THR A 172 -1.20 -10.85 12.93
N ALA A 173 -1.97 -9.78 13.18
CA ALA A 173 -1.57 -8.64 14.02
C ALA A 173 -1.04 -9.04 15.41
N SER A 174 -1.75 -9.92 16.13
CA SER A 174 -1.38 -10.29 17.49
C SER A 174 -0.06 -11.07 17.57
N ILE A 175 0.15 -12.02 16.64
CA ILE A 175 1.36 -12.84 16.65
C ILE A 175 2.58 -12.03 16.21
N ILE A 176 2.42 -11.14 15.23
CA ILE A 176 3.47 -10.22 14.76
C ILE A 176 3.84 -9.23 15.88
N LEU A 177 2.87 -8.58 16.53
CA LEU A 177 3.14 -7.64 17.63
C LEU A 177 3.87 -8.32 18.80
N SER A 178 3.48 -9.55 19.14
CA SER A 178 4.16 -10.32 20.19
C SER A 178 5.63 -10.57 19.82
N GLU A 179 5.91 -10.96 18.58
CA GLU A 179 7.27 -11.24 18.15
C GLU A 179 8.14 -9.98 18.04
N LEU A 180 7.56 -8.87 17.58
CA LEU A 180 8.25 -7.58 17.56
C LEU A 180 8.63 -7.12 18.98
N ASN A 181 7.75 -7.29 19.97
CA ASN A 181 8.08 -6.99 21.36
C ASN A 181 9.22 -7.87 21.89
N ASN A 182 9.26 -9.16 21.51
CA ASN A 182 10.36 -10.06 21.85
C ASN A 182 11.69 -9.57 21.24
N LEU A 183 11.69 -9.16 19.98
CA LEU A 183 12.87 -8.64 19.28
C LEU A 183 13.34 -7.31 19.88
N ILE A 184 12.43 -6.38 20.16
CA ILE A 184 12.74 -5.11 20.84
C ILE A 184 13.40 -5.38 22.19
N GLY A 185 12.84 -6.27 23.00
CA GLY A 185 13.38 -6.60 24.32
C GLY A 185 14.72 -7.35 24.29
N SER A 186 14.87 -8.31 23.37
CA SER A 186 16.03 -9.20 23.32
C SER A 186 17.22 -8.64 22.52
N LYS A 187 16.96 -7.84 21.48
CA LYS A 187 17.99 -7.23 20.63
C LYS A 187 18.25 -5.77 20.98
N GLY A 188 17.36 -5.11 21.72
CA GLY A 188 17.46 -3.68 22.02
C GLY A 188 17.26 -2.79 20.79
N THR A 189 16.57 -3.30 19.76
CA THR A 189 16.23 -2.50 18.58
C THR A 189 15.21 -1.42 18.93
N THR A 190 15.35 -0.26 18.30
CA THR A 190 14.41 0.87 18.40
C THR A 190 13.77 1.19 17.05
N SER A 191 13.87 0.27 16.09
CA SER A 191 13.40 0.45 14.72
C SER A 191 12.62 -0.79 14.27
N VAL A 192 11.43 -0.57 13.74
CA VAL A 192 10.61 -1.58 13.08
C VAL A 192 10.39 -1.14 11.64
N ILE A 193 10.63 -2.07 10.71
CA ILE A 193 10.44 -1.88 9.28
C ILE A 193 9.34 -2.85 8.83
N VAL A 194 8.34 -2.33 8.12
CA VAL A 194 7.25 -3.12 7.56
C VAL A 194 7.32 -3.02 6.04
N VAL A 195 7.25 -4.16 5.37
CA VAL A 195 7.38 -4.27 3.92
C VAL A 195 6.26 -5.12 3.36
N GLY A 196 5.81 -4.82 2.14
CA GLY A 196 4.87 -5.68 1.45
C GLY A 196 4.66 -5.27 0.00
N HIS A 197 4.24 -6.23 -0.82
CA HIS A 197 3.90 -6.02 -2.23
C HIS A 197 2.46 -6.44 -2.52
N SER A 198 1.76 -5.73 -3.41
CA SER A 198 0.38 -6.08 -3.80
C SER A 198 -0.56 -6.12 -2.58
N LEU A 199 -1.33 -7.21 -2.38
CA LEU A 199 -2.08 -7.47 -1.15
C LEU A 199 -1.22 -7.35 0.13
N GLY A 200 0.01 -7.83 0.09
CA GLY A 200 0.94 -7.70 1.21
C GLY A 200 1.30 -6.23 1.51
N GLY A 201 1.29 -5.37 0.49
CA GLY A 201 1.45 -3.92 0.65
C GLY A 201 0.28 -3.30 1.43
N ALA A 202 -0.95 -3.73 1.16
CA ALA A 202 -2.13 -3.28 1.91
C ALA A 202 -2.09 -3.72 3.37
N ILE A 203 -1.65 -4.96 3.63
CA ILE A 203 -1.46 -5.47 5.00
C ILE A 203 -0.33 -4.70 5.71
N ALA A 204 0.79 -4.46 5.03
CA ALA A 204 1.92 -3.68 5.55
C ALA A 204 1.56 -2.22 5.87
N GLU A 205 0.68 -1.58 5.09
CA GLU A 205 0.14 -0.25 5.41
C GLU A 205 -0.65 -0.28 6.72
N LEU A 206 -1.57 -1.24 6.87
CA LEU A 206 -2.33 -1.43 8.11
C LEU A 206 -1.42 -1.73 9.31
N ASP A 207 -0.43 -2.62 9.14
CA ASP A 207 0.57 -2.94 10.16
C ASP A 207 1.37 -1.70 10.58
N THR A 208 1.72 -0.82 9.64
CA THR A 208 2.46 0.40 9.96
C THR A 208 1.67 1.28 10.93
N LEU A 209 0.38 1.51 10.66
CA LEU A 209 -0.49 2.26 11.58
C LEU A 209 -0.69 1.51 12.90
N PHE A 210 -1.00 0.21 12.83
CA PHE A 210 -1.21 -0.66 13.98
C PHE A 210 -0.01 -0.61 14.94
N LEU A 211 1.20 -0.83 14.44
CA LEU A 211 2.43 -0.83 15.22
C LEU A 211 2.73 0.56 15.77
N ARG A 212 2.47 1.63 15.00
CA ARG A 212 2.62 3.01 15.48
C ARG A 212 1.73 3.34 16.68
N LEU A 213 0.55 2.70 16.78
CA LEU A 213 -0.41 2.87 17.87
C LEU A 213 -0.12 1.95 19.07
N ASN A 214 0.49 0.79 18.85
CA ASN A 214 0.67 -0.25 19.88
C ASN A 214 2.09 -0.37 20.43
N LEU A 215 3.11 0.14 19.74
CA LEU A 215 4.48 0.18 20.23
C LEU A 215 4.78 1.48 20.99
N PRO A 216 5.75 1.48 21.92
CA PRO A 216 6.21 2.70 22.57
C PRO A 216 6.63 3.76 21.55
N SER A 217 6.37 5.04 21.83
CA SER A 217 6.73 6.15 20.93
C SER A 217 8.24 6.32 20.68
N SER A 218 9.08 5.64 21.48
CA SER A 218 10.53 5.56 21.26
C SER A 218 10.95 4.57 20.17
N ILE A 219 10.01 3.75 19.68
CA ILE A 219 10.23 2.83 18.57
C ILE A 219 9.83 3.53 17.28
N SER A 220 10.81 3.71 16.38
CA SER A 220 10.56 4.19 15.02
C SER A 220 9.87 3.09 14.22
N VAL A 221 8.79 3.41 13.53
CA VAL A 221 8.11 2.49 12.61
C VAL A 221 8.20 3.07 11.20
N ARG A 222 8.73 2.31 10.26
CA ARG A 222 8.84 2.68 8.85
C ARG A 222 8.11 1.65 7.99
N GLY A 223 7.22 2.10 7.11
CA GLY A 223 6.61 1.24 6.10
C GLY A 223 7.14 1.55 4.69
N VAL A 224 7.45 0.51 3.92
CA VAL A 224 7.80 0.61 2.51
C VAL A 224 7.03 -0.45 1.75
N THR A 225 6.11 -0.02 0.90
CA THR A 225 5.24 -0.94 0.16
C THR A 225 5.40 -0.79 -1.34
N TYR A 226 5.04 -1.82 -2.08
CA TYR A 226 5.22 -1.91 -3.52
C TYR A 226 3.89 -2.28 -4.20
N GLY A 227 3.52 -1.58 -5.28
CA GLY A 227 2.29 -1.87 -6.04
C GLY A 227 1.05 -1.94 -5.14
N THR A 228 0.95 -1.04 -4.15
CA THR A 228 -0.06 -1.14 -3.08
C THR A 228 -1.39 -0.59 -3.54
N PRO A 229 -2.51 -1.33 -3.40
CA PRO A 229 -3.84 -0.81 -3.72
C PRO A 229 -4.27 0.27 -2.74
N ARG A 230 -5.33 1.03 -3.06
CA ARG A 230 -5.93 1.94 -2.07
C ARG A 230 -6.51 1.13 -0.92
N VAL A 231 -6.06 1.39 0.31
CA VAL A 231 -6.44 0.59 1.47
C VAL A 231 -7.74 1.07 2.10
N GLY A 232 -7.99 2.38 2.12
CA GLY A 232 -9.15 2.92 2.83
C GLY A 232 -9.78 4.16 2.21
N VAL A 233 -10.75 4.70 2.94
CA VAL A 233 -11.46 5.92 2.58
C VAL A 233 -10.63 7.16 2.94
N PRO A 234 -10.96 8.38 2.44
CA PRO A 234 -10.24 9.59 2.78
C PRO A 234 -10.05 9.83 4.30
N ALA A 235 -11.06 9.54 5.13
CA ALA A 235 -10.95 9.66 6.59
C ALA A 235 -9.89 8.71 7.19
N PHE A 236 -9.65 7.54 6.58
CA PHE A 236 -8.55 6.66 6.96
C PHE A 236 -7.21 7.26 6.52
N ALA A 237 -7.11 7.78 5.30
CA ALA A 237 -5.89 8.40 4.79
C ALA A 237 -5.44 9.58 5.65
N ASP A 238 -6.37 10.52 5.91
CA ASP A 238 -6.14 11.68 6.79
C ASP A 238 -5.67 11.26 8.19
N TYR A 239 -6.28 10.21 8.76
CA TYR A 239 -5.88 9.70 10.07
C TYR A 239 -4.49 9.06 10.03
N PHE A 240 -4.21 8.23 9.03
CA PHE A 240 -2.92 7.59 8.84
C PHE A 240 -1.80 8.62 8.76
N ASP A 241 -1.94 9.62 7.89
CA ASP A 241 -0.95 10.68 7.68
C ASP A 241 -0.78 11.59 8.91
N SER A 242 -1.79 11.66 9.79
CA SER A 242 -1.67 12.35 11.09
C SER A 242 -0.84 11.59 12.12
N LYS A 243 -0.58 10.30 11.92
CA LYS A 243 0.10 9.40 12.88
C LYS A 243 1.44 8.86 12.38
N VAL A 244 1.54 8.60 11.08
CA VAL A 244 2.67 7.94 10.44
C VAL A 244 3.41 8.95 9.56
N ASP A 245 4.66 9.22 9.89
CA ASP A 245 5.52 10.18 9.18
C ASP A 245 6.54 9.51 8.24
N ASN A 246 6.73 8.19 8.38
CA ASN A 246 7.73 7.43 7.64
C ASN A 246 7.10 6.27 6.86
N PHE A 247 6.31 6.62 5.86
CA PHE A 247 5.67 5.67 4.95
C PHE A 247 6.01 6.01 3.50
N ARG A 248 6.27 4.98 2.69
CA ARG A 248 6.55 5.10 1.25
C ARG A 248 5.80 4.03 0.48
N ARG A 249 5.04 4.46 -0.52
CA ARG A 249 4.35 3.59 -1.49
C ARG A 249 5.06 3.69 -2.84
N ILE A 250 5.70 2.61 -3.26
CA ILE A 250 6.49 2.55 -4.50
C ILE A 250 5.65 1.88 -5.59
N ASN A 251 5.32 2.63 -6.64
CA ASN A 251 4.47 2.18 -7.73
C ASN A 251 5.28 2.15 -9.03
N HIS A 252 5.05 1.16 -9.89
CA HIS A 252 5.85 0.96 -11.09
C HIS A 252 5.03 1.17 -12.37
N ALA A 253 5.54 2.03 -13.25
CA ALA A 253 5.08 2.25 -14.61
C ALA A 253 3.55 2.26 -14.74
N LEU A 254 2.97 1.35 -15.52
CA LEU A 254 1.54 1.31 -15.77
C LEU A 254 0.81 0.28 -14.89
N ASP A 255 1.34 -0.02 -13.70
CA ASP A 255 0.73 -0.94 -12.74
C ASP A 255 -0.72 -0.51 -12.39
N PRO A 256 -1.73 -1.36 -12.63
CA PRO A 256 -3.12 -1.05 -12.27
C PRO A 256 -3.43 -1.15 -10.79
N ILE A 257 -2.66 -1.89 -9.98
CA ILE A 257 -3.02 -2.18 -8.59
C ILE A 257 -3.10 -0.89 -7.75
N PRO A 258 -2.16 0.07 -7.84
CA PRO A 258 -2.25 1.32 -7.11
C PRO A 258 -3.42 2.23 -7.48
N ILE A 259 -4.10 2.00 -8.61
CA ILE A 259 -5.27 2.80 -8.97
C ILE A 259 -6.60 2.14 -8.58
N VAL A 260 -6.56 1.00 -7.87
CA VAL A 260 -7.74 0.28 -7.40
C VAL A 260 -7.69 0.01 -5.88
N PRO A 261 -8.84 -0.07 -5.18
CA PRO A 261 -10.17 0.33 -5.64
C PRO A 261 -10.22 1.80 -6.08
N GLY A 262 -11.08 2.10 -7.04
CA GLY A 262 -11.12 3.42 -7.67
C GLY A 262 -11.59 4.53 -6.71
N ARG A 263 -11.17 5.78 -6.95
CA ARG A 263 -11.64 6.96 -6.21
C ARG A 263 -13.16 7.14 -6.28
N GLU A 264 -13.78 6.74 -7.39
CA GLU A 264 -15.24 6.75 -7.59
C GLU A 264 -15.96 5.78 -6.63
N LEU A 265 -15.27 4.75 -6.13
CA LEU A 265 -15.76 3.87 -5.07
C LEU A 265 -15.51 4.45 -3.67
N GLY A 266 -15.00 5.68 -3.57
CA GLY A 266 -14.77 6.40 -2.32
C GLY A 266 -13.54 5.93 -1.54
N PHE A 267 -12.51 5.44 -2.25
CA PHE A 267 -11.20 5.12 -1.69
C PHE A 267 -10.19 6.23 -1.99
N SER A 268 -9.22 6.42 -1.10
CA SER A 268 -8.08 7.31 -1.26
C SER A 268 -6.82 6.60 -0.80
N HIS A 269 -5.69 6.97 -1.40
CA HIS A 269 -4.39 6.59 -0.87
C HIS A 269 -4.01 7.43 0.35
N VAL A 270 -3.03 6.96 1.11
CA VAL A 270 -2.23 7.77 2.06
C VAL A 270 -1.10 8.48 1.33
N ALA A 271 -0.49 9.49 1.93
CA ALA A 271 0.68 10.16 1.36
C ALA A 271 1.92 9.25 1.23
N GLY A 272 2.94 9.74 0.50
CA GLY A 272 4.25 9.08 0.41
C GLY A 272 4.51 8.29 -0.87
N GLU A 273 3.83 8.65 -1.95
CA GLU A 273 4.06 8.02 -3.26
C GLU A 273 5.48 8.28 -3.80
N ILE A 274 6.06 7.20 -4.32
CA ILE A 274 7.19 7.20 -5.24
C ILE A 274 6.75 6.45 -6.49
N HIS A 275 6.72 7.14 -7.63
CA HIS A 275 6.33 6.55 -8.91
C HIS A 275 7.55 6.32 -9.81
N ILE A 276 7.73 5.09 -10.27
CA ILE A 276 8.82 4.68 -11.16
C ILE A 276 8.34 4.81 -12.61
N ILE A 277 8.85 5.77 -13.35
CA ILE A 277 8.55 5.95 -14.78
C ILE A 277 9.58 5.21 -15.65
N GLY A 278 10.78 5.03 -15.11
CA GLY A 278 11.87 4.31 -15.76
C GLY A 278 13.00 3.99 -14.77
N PRO A 279 14.05 3.27 -15.22
CA PRO A 279 15.08 2.72 -14.36
C PRO A 279 15.71 3.74 -13.38
N ASP A 280 16.01 4.95 -13.86
CA ASP A 280 16.61 6.05 -13.08
C ASP A 280 15.65 7.24 -12.91
N GLN A 281 14.37 7.06 -13.23
CA GLN A 281 13.37 8.11 -13.16
C GLN A 281 12.28 7.74 -12.16
N TRP A 282 12.60 7.97 -10.89
CA TRP A 282 11.71 7.77 -9.75
C TRP A 282 11.27 9.15 -9.26
N ASN A 283 9.97 9.35 -9.15
CA ASN A 283 9.36 10.61 -8.77
C ASN A 283 8.69 10.50 -7.42
N SER A 284 9.11 11.31 -6.44
CA SER A 284 8.34 11.53 -5.23
C SER A 284 7.17 12.45 -5.56
N CYS A 285 5.97 11.96 -5.30
CA CYS A 285 4.71 12.65 -5.54
C CYS A 285 4.13 13.13 -4.21
N SER A 286 3.58 14.34 -4.21
CA SER A 286 3.18 15.00 -2.98
C SER A 286 1.70 14.77 -2.69
N GLY A 287 1.43 14.10 -1.57
CA GLY A 287 0.08 13.80 -1.09
C GLY A 287 -0.42 12.41 -1.51
N ASP A 288 -1.72 12.26 -1.41
CA ASP A 288 -2.43 10.98 -1.33
C ASP A 288 -2.67 10.37 -2.72
N ASP A 289 -3.38 11.11 -3.57
CA ASP A 289 -3.66 10.76 -4.97
C ASP A 289 -3.22 11.95 -5.85
N ASP A 290 -1.93 12.00 -6.20
CA ASP A 290 -1.34 13.14 -6.92
C ASP A 290 -1.59 13.07 -8.43
N THR A 291 -2.26 14.10 -8.98
CA THR A 291 -2.63 14.19 -10.40
C THR A 291 -1.58 14.92 -11.24
N GLU A 292 -0.46 15.31 -10.65
CA GLU A 292 0.64 15.92 -11.39
C GLU A 292 1.29 14.91 -12.36
N PRO A 293 1.79 15.37 -13.52
CA PRO A 293 2.49 14.50 -14.47
C PRO A 293 3.66 13.76 -13.83
N GLY A 294 3.78 12.48 -14.16
CA GLY A 294 4.80 11.61 -13.58
C GLY A 294 4.46 11.01 -12.22
N CYS A 295 3.21 11.16 -11.76
CA CYS A 295 2.62 10.42 -10.64
C CYS A 295 1.60 9.41 -11.15
N THR A 296 1.36 8.35 -10.38
CA THR A 296 0.56 7.19 -10.79
C THR A 296 -0.83 7.59 -11.27
N ILE A 297 -1.48 8.56 -10.62
CA ILE A 297 -2.87 8.94 -10.97
C ILE A 297 -2.94 9.68 -12.30
N SER A 298 -1.87 10.38 -12.70
CA SER A 298 -1.75 10.98 -14.03
C SER A 298 -1.39 9.92 -15.08
N GLU A 299 -0.38 9.09 -14.80
CA GLU A 299 0.18 8.13 -15.76
C GLU A 299 -0.74 6.92 -16.02
N VAL A 300 -1.50 6.49 -15.01
CA VAL A 300 -2.42 5.35 -15.08
C VAL A 300 -3.86 5.83 -14.84
N PRO A 301 -4.50 6.48 -15.83
CA PRO A 301 -5.79 7.13 -15.62
C PRO A 301 -6.94 6.16 -15.37
N ASN A 302 -6.81 4.90 -15.81
CA ASN A 302 -7.78 3.83 -15.61
C ASN A 302 -7.19 2.46 -15.97
N VAL A 303 -7.87 1.39 -15.56
CA VAL A 303 -7.46 -0.01 -15.79
C VAL A 303 -7.41 -0.45 -17.26
N PHE A 304 -7.96 0.33 -18.20
CA PHE A 304 -7.83 0.04 -19.63
C PHE A 304 -6.57 0.65 -20.25
N ALA A 305 -5.91 1.57 -19.54
CA ALA A 305 -4.66 2.21 -19.93
C ALA A 305 -3.45 1.67 -19.14
N SER A 306 -3.63 0.61 -18.36
CA SER A 306 -2.63 -0.02 -17.50
C SER A 306 -2.06 -1.31 -18.09
N ASP A 307 -0.93 -1.77 -17.58
CA ASP A 307 -0.34 -3.08 -17.85
C ASP A 307 -0.16 -3.88 -16.54
N ILE A 308 -0.86 -5.00 -16.39
CA ILE A 308 -0.77 -5.84 -15.18
C ILE A 308 0.62 -6.47 -15.02
N THR A 309 1.42 -6.58 -16.08
CA THR A 309 2.79 -7.11 -15.97
C THR A 309 3.72 -6.13 -15.26
N ASP A 310 3.47 -4.82 -15.37
CA ASP A 310 4.23 -3.78 -14.66
C ASP A 310 4.04 -3.88 -13.14
N HIS A 311 2.98 -4.53 -12.67
CA HIS A 311 2.79 -4.80 -11.25
C HIS A 311 3.92 -5.66 -10.66
N LEU A 312 4.51 -6.56 -11.45
CA LEU A 312 5.60 -7.44 -11.02
C LEU A 312 6.96 -6.73 -11.05
N GLY A 313 7.02 -5.50 -11.57
CA GLY A 313 8.23 -4.69 -11.70
C GLY A 313 8.73 -4.57 -13.15
N PRO A 314 10.04 -4.30 -13.34
CA PRO A 314 11.08 -4.35 -12.33
C PRO A 314 11.06 -3.16 -11.37
N TYR A 315 10.94 -3.44 -10.07
CA TYR A 315 11.22 -2.47 -9.02
C TYR A 315 12.73 -2.44 -8.84
N GLN A 316 13.38 -1.44 -9.42
CA GLN A 316 14.83 -1.26 -9.26
C GLN A 316 15.67 -2.39 -9.88
N GLY A 317 15.20 -2.95 -10.99
CA GLY A 317 15.82 -4.11 -11.64
C GLY A 317 15.34 -5.46 -11.09
N GLU A 318 14.63 -5.46 -9.96
CA GLU A 318 14.14 -6.68 -9.31
C GLU A 318 12.66 -6.91 -9.63
N TRP A 319 12.34 -8.15 -9.95
CA TRP A 319 10.97 -8.59 -10.14
C TRP A 319 10.42 -9.16 -8.83
N ILE A 320 9.18 -8.84 -8.49
CA ILE A 320 8.52 -9.28 -7.26
C ILE A 320 7.30 -10.12 -7.63
N GLY A 321 7.18 -11.31 -7.03
CA GLY A 321 6.05 -12.22 -7.24
C GLY A 321 6.46 -13.68 -7.07
N THR A 322 5.48 -14.58 -7.09
CA THR A 322 5.67 -16.02 -6.83
C THR A 322 6.77 -16.66 -7.68
N ASN A 323 6.88 -16.25 -8.96
CA ASN A 323 7.88 -16.79 -9.88
C ASN A 323 9.27 -16.15 -9.73
N PHE A 324 9.42 -15.17 -8.85
CA PHE A 324 10.64 -14.39 -8.70
C PHE A 324 11.30 -14.57 -7.33
N CYS A 325 10.87 -15.51 -6.51
CA CYS A 325 11.55 -15.79 -5.23
C CYS A 325 13.07 -16.04 -5.37
N ASN A 326 13.50 -16.79 -6.41
CA ASN A 326 14.90 -17.22 -6.61
C ASN A 326 15.66 -16.37 -7.62
#